data_AF-A0A3B5AG45-F1
#
_entry.id   AF-A0A3B5AG45-F1
#
_cell.length_a   1.000
_cell.length_b   1.000
_cell.length_c   1.000
_cell.angle_alpha   90.00
_cell.angle_beta   90.00
_cell.angle_gamma   90.00
#
_symmetry.space_group_name_H-M   'P 1'
#
loop_
_entity.id
_entity.type
_entity.pdbx_description
1 polymer ?
#
loop_
_entity_poly.entity_id
_entity_poly.type
_entity_poly.pdbx_seq_one_letter_code
_entity_poly.pdbx_strand_id
1 'polypeptide(L)'
;LLYQIALRKKITDELYKGLEQDRAKAEQELQAWLEAEKARATSQAQAEAHSQVQDEVSRILTVERSVAHESIQQAVIRERIATEDQRLRAQLFAKQLEAREADLKKQDAFYREQVARLEERSAQFYKVTTENYHKAADQVNAKFRRYELYPVCADLQGQILACYKDNVGKTLHCSNIAAQYLQCVNDAKQNKLRTGG
;
A
#
# COMPACT_ATOMS: atom_id res chain seq x y z
N LEU A 1 72.71 53.38 102.37
CA LEU A 1 72.63 52.02 101.79
C LEU A 1 71.23 51.65 101.26
N LEU A 2 70.16 51.79 102.05
CA LEU A 2 68.79 51.38 101.65
C LEU A 2 68.27 52.03 100.34
N TYR A 3 68.55 53.32 100.13
CA TYR A 3 68.13 54.04 98.92
C TYR A 3 68.79 53.51 97.63
N GLN A 4 70.09 53.18 97.68
CA GLN A 4 70.78 52.60 96.52
C GLN A 4 70.27 51.20 96.15
N ILE A 5 69.92 50.40 97.16
CA ILE A 5 69.36 49.05 96.95
C ILE A 5 67.96 49.15 96.34
N ALA A 6 67.11 50.07 96.84
CA ALA A 6 65.78 50.31 96.30
C ALA A 6 65.82 50.85 94.86
N LEU A 7 66.73 51.78 94.57
CA LEU A 7 66.91 52.33 93.23
C LEU A 7 67.40 51.27 92.24
N ARG A 8 68.38 50.44 92.63
CA ARG A 8 68.85 49.31 91.80
C ARG A 8 67.71 48.35 91.48
N LYS A 9 66.92 47.95 92.48
CA LYS A 9 65.78 47.03 92.30
C LYS A 9 64.75 47.59 91.32
N LYS A 10 64.39 48.87 91.47
CA LYS A 10 63.46 49.54 90.54
C LYS A 10 63.99 49.59 89.11
N ILE A 11 65.27 49.90 88.93
CA ILE A 11 65.93 49.87 87.61
C ILE A 11 65.89 48.44 87.02
N THR A 12 66.10 47.41 87.85
CA THR A 12 66.08 46.01 87.39
C THR A 12 64.69 45.58 86.97
N ASP A 13 63.65 45.91 87.75
CA ASP A 13 62.25 45.59 87.46
C ASP A 13 61.73 46.32 86.21
N GLU A 14 62.08 47.60 86.03
CA GLU A 14 61.74 48.38 84.84
C GLU A 14 62.43 47.84 83.58
N LEU A 15 63.71 47.44 83.68
CA LEU A 15 64.44 46.74 82.61
C LEU A 15 63.79 45.41 82.24
N TYR A 16 63.42 44.61 83.24
CA TYR A 16 62.79 43.30 83.01
C TYR A 16 61.43 43.44 82.33
N LYS A 17 60.62 44.41 82.78
CA LYS A 17 59.32 44.71 82.18
C LYS A 17 59.44 45.23 80.75
N GLY A 18 60.46 46.05 80.47
CA GLY A 18 60.77 46.50 79.11
C GLY A 18 61.15 45.35 78.19
N LEU A 19 62.06 44.48 78.63
CA LEU A 19 62.46 43.27 77.91
C LEU A 19 61.28 42.33 77.62
N GLU A 20 60.38 42.15 78.57
CA GLU A 20 59.17 41.32 78.41
C GLU A 20 58.20 41.92 77.38
N GLN A 21 58.02 43.25 77.41
CA GLN A 21 57.21 43.96 76.42
C GLN A 21 57.82 43.89 75.03
N ASP A 22 59.13 44.06 74.90
CA ASP A 22 59.85 43.94 73.63
C ASP A 22 59.76 42.51 73.08
N ARG A 23 59.87 41.49 73.95
CA ARG A 23 59.68 40.08 73.58
C ARG A 23 58.26 39.80 73.08
N ALA A 24 57.24 40.24 73.83
CA ALA A 24 55.84 40.04 73.44
C ALA A 24 55.50 40.77 72.12
N LYS A 25 56.07 41.95 71.92
CA LYS A 25 55.92 42.71 70.67
C LYS A 25 56.62 42.01 69.51
N ALA A 26 57.85 41.52 69.71
CA ALA A 26 58.57 40.74 68.70
C ALA A 26 57.84 39.44 68.33
N GLU A 27 57.25 38.74 69.31
CA GLU A 27 56.42 37.55 69.08
C GLU A 27 55.15 37.88 68.27
N GLN A 28 54.46 38.98 68.59
CA GLN A 28 53.29 39.43 67.82
C GLN A 28 53.65 39.83 66.38
N GLU A 29 54.74 40.58 66.20
CA GLU A 29 55.22 41.00 64.88
C GLU A 29 55.63 39.78 64.04
N LEU A 30 56.33 38.82 64.65
CA LEU A 30 56.69 37.56 63.99
C LEU A 30 55.45 36.76 63.59
N GLN A 31 54.46 36.64 64.48
CA GLN A 31 53.23 35.91 64.19
C GLN A 31 52.42 36.58 63.06
N ALA A 32 52.30 37.90 63.10
CA ALA A 32 51.61 38.67 62.06
C ALA A 32 52.31 38.54 60.70
N TRP A 33 53.64 38.57 60.68
CA TRP A 33 54.42 38.33 59.47
C TRP A 33 54.20 36.92 58.92
N LEU A 34 54.20 35.91 59.80
CA LEU A 34 54.07 34.51 59.42
C LEU A 34 52.67 34.20 58.86
N GLU A 35 51.61 34.79 59.43
CA GLU A 35 50.26 34.68 58.88
C GLU A 35 50.10 35.45 57.55
N ALA A 36 50.71 36.63 57.42
CA ALA A 36 50.72 37.37 56.16
C ALA A 36 51.50 36.64 55.06
N GLU A 37 52.56 35.92 55.41
CA GLU A 37 53.33 35.10 54.47
C GLU A 37 52.54 33.84 54.06
N LYS A 38 51.90 33.14 55.01
CA LYS A 38 51.00 32.02 54.70
C LYS A 38 49.85 32.44 53.78
N ALA A 39 49.18 33.56 54.08
CA ALA A 39 48.07 34.05 53.26
C ALA A 39 48.53 34.36 51.82
N ARG A 40 49.70 34.98 51.66
CA ARG A 40 50.31 35.23 50.34
C ARG A 40 50.62 33.93 49.60
N ALA A 41 51.28 32.98 50.27
CA ALA A 41 51.57 31.67 49.68
C ALA A 41 50.30 30.93 49.25
N THR A 42 49.24 30.94 50.08
CA THR A 42 47.97 30.30 49.72
C THR A 42 47.26 30.98 48.55
N SER A 43 47.27 32.31 48.50
CA SER A 43 46.66 33.06 47.40
C SER A 43 47.41 32.83 46.09
N GLN A 44 48.74 32.76 46.13
CA GLN A 44 49.56 32.44 44.96
C GLN A 44 49.29 31.01 44.49
N ALA A 45 49.29 30.03 45.39
CA ALA A 45 48.99 28.64 45.06
C ALA A 45 47.58 28.46 44.47
N GLN A 46 46.58 29.17 44.99
CA GLN A 46 45.21 29.16 44.43
C GLN A 46 45.15 29.80 43.05
N ALA A 47 45.80 30.95 42.85
CA ALA A 47 45.85 31.61 41.56
C ALA A 47 46.55 30.76 40.49
N GLU A 48 47.68 30.12 40.85
CA GLU A 48 48.39 29.19 39.98
C GLU A 48 47.54 27.96 39.64
N ALA A 49 46.89 27.35 40.63
CA ALA A 49 45.99 26.23 40.40
C ALA A 49 44.81 26.62 39.49
N HIS A 50 44.22 27.80 39.69
CA HIS A 50 43.15 28.30 38.83
C HIS A 50 43.62 28.54 37.39
N SER A 51 44.81 29.12 37.19
CA SER A 51 45.39 29.32 35.86
C SER A 51 45.64 27.99 35.17
N GLN A 52 46.25 27.02 35.86
CA GLN A 52 46.52 25.70 35.30
C GLN A 52 45.24 24.97 34.87
N VAL A 53 44.20 25.03 35.70
CA VAL A 53 42.89 24.46 35.35
C VAL A 53 42.29 25.17 34.13
N GLN A 54 42.36 26.50 34.08
CA GLN A 54 41.82 27.27 32.97
C GLN A 54 42.55 26.97 31.64
N ASP A 55 43.87 26.85 31.69
CA ASP A 55 44.70 26.52 30.53
C ASP A 55 44.41 25.09 30.04
N GLU A 56 44.31 24.13 30.96
CA GLU A 56 44.01 22.73 30.63
C GLU A 56 42.60 22.58 30.04
N VAL A 57 41.60 23.24 30.64
CA VAL A 57 40.23 23.27 30.10
C VAL A 57 40.20 23.91 28.71
N SER A 58 40.92 25.01 28.50
CA SER A 58 41.00 25.68 27.19
C SER A 58 41.66 24.79 26.14
N ARG A 59 42.71 24.06 26.51
CA ARG A 59 43.38 23.08 25.66
C ARG A 59 42.43 21.96 25.25
N ILE A 60 41.77 21.32 26.23
CA ILE A 60 40.82 20.22 25.98
C ILE A 60 39.66 20.70 25.09
N LEU A 61 39.06 21.85 25.40
CA LEU A 61 37.95 22.40 24.60
C LEU A 61 38.34 22.65 23.15
N THR A 62 39.58 23.08 22.89
CA THR A 62 40.07 23.34 21.54
C THR A 62 40.18 22.03 20.75
N VAL A 63 40.73 20.98 21.38
CA VAL A 63 40.85 19.64 20.79
C VAL A 63 39.48 19.01 20.55
N GLU A 64 38.59 19.06 21.53
CA GLU A 64 37.23 18.53 21.41
C GLU A 64 36.46 19.22 20.27
N ARG A 65 36.58 20.54 20.13
CA ARG A 65 35.97 21.27 19.01
C ARG A 65 36.54 20.86 17.67
N SER A 66 37.86 20.67 17.53
CA SER A 66 38.43 20.26 16.26
C SER A 66 38.00 18.85 15.87
N VAL A 67 38.00 17.91 16.83
CA VAL A 67 37.54 16.53 16.60
C VAL A 67 36.06 16.49 16.25
N ALA A 68 35.22 17.23 16.98
CA ALA A 68 33.79 17.34 16.67
C ALA A 68 33.56 17.95 15.28
N HIS A 69 34.33 18.97 14.91
CA HIS A 69 34.24 19.60 13.60
C HIS A 69 34.60 18.64 12.47
N GLU A 70 35.73 17.94 12.59
CA GLU A 70 36.17 16.93 11.61
C GLU A 70 35.16 15.78 11.50
N SER A 71 34.62 15.31 12.63
CA SER A 71 33.59 14.27 12.67
C SER A 71 32.33 14.69 11.91
N ILE A 72 31.83 15.91 12.17
CA ILE A 72 30.67 16.47 11.46
C ILE A 72 30.98 16.63 9.97
N GLN A 73 32.15 17.16 9.60
CA GLN A 73 32.53 17.31 8.19
C GLN A 73 32.54 15.95 7.46
N GLN A 74 33.11 14.92 8.08
CA GLN A 74 33.11 13.57 7.51
C GLN A 74 31.70 13.00 7.39
N ALA A 75 30.84 13.20 8.39
CA ALA A 75 29.45 12.75 8.36
C ALA A 75 28.68 13.42 7.20
N VAL A 76 28.83 14.73 7.03
CA VAL A 76 28.21 15.50 5.94
C VAL A 76 28.67 15.00 4.57
N ILE A 77 29.96 14.74 4.39
CA ILE A 77 30.48 14.21 3.11
C ILE A 77 29.90 12.83 2.81
N ARG A 78 29.85 11.93 3.80
CA ARG A 78 29.28 10.58 3.62
C ARG A 78 27.81 10.65 3.24
N GLU A 79 27.04 11.48 3.93
CA GLU A 79 25.61 11.66 3.66
C GLU A 79 25.37 12.23 2.26
N ARG A 80 26.21 13.19 1.84
CA ARG A 80 26.12 13.76 0.49
C ARG A 80 26.39 12.71 -0.60
N ILE A 81 27.40 11.87 -0.42
CA ILE A 81 27.71 10.79 -1.37
C ILE A 81 26.57 9.77 -1.42
N ALA A 82 26.04 9.36 -0.26
CA ALA A 82 24.93 8.42 -0.17
C ALA A 82 23.67 8.95 -0.85
N THR A 83 23.33 10.23 -0.62
CA THR A 83 22.16 10.87 -1.25
C THR A 83 22.32 11.05 -2.76
N GLU A 84 23.52 11.41 -3.25
CA GLU A 84 23.79 11.48 -4.69
C GLU A 84 23.70 10.09 -5.36
N ASP A 85 24.26 9.03 -4.75
CA ASP A 85 24.15 7.65 -5.25
C ASP A 85 22.69 7.17 -5.28
N GLN A 86 21.92 7.39 -4.21
CA GLN A 86 20.48 7.09 -4.18
C GLN A 86 19.72 7.83 -5.28
N ARG A 87 20.03 9.12 -5.51
CA ARG A 87 19.40 9.91 -6.57
C ARG A 87 19.69 9.34 -7.96
N LEU A 88 20.94 8.96 -8.22
CA LEU A 88 21.33 8.37 -9.51
C LEU A 88 20.64 7.02 -9.73
N ARG A 89 20.58 6.16 -8.71
CA ARG A 89 19.87 4.88 -8.79
C ARG A 89 18.38 5.07 -9.04
N ALA A 90 17.75 6.01 -8.33
CA ALA A 90 16.33 6.34 -8.54
C ALA A 90 16.08 6.81 -9.99
N GLN A 91 16.95 7.65 -10.55
CA GLN A 91 16.84 8.09 -11.95
C GLN A 91 16.99 6.94 -12.95
N LEU A 92 17.92 6.00 -12.69
CA LEU A 92 18.09 4.80 -13.54
C LEU A 92 16.84 3.92 -13.50
N PHE A 93 16.30 3.65 -12.32
CA PHE A 93 15.08 2.87 -12.18
C PHE A 93 13.87 3.56 -12.82
N ALA A 94 13.73 4.88 -12.67
CA ALA A 94 12.67 5.63 -13.33
C ALA A 94 12.71 5.47 -14.85
N LYS A 95 13.88 5.62 -15.48
CA LYS A 95 14.05 5.39 -16.93
C LYS A 95 13.73 3.95 -17.33
N GLN A 96 14.14 2.97 -16.53
CA GLN A 96 13.85 1.57 -16.81
C GLN A 96 12.35 1.27 -16.71
N LEU A 97 11.67 1.86 -15.72
CA LEU A 97 10.23 1.73 -15.54
C LEU A 97 9.48 2.38 -16.71
N GLU A 98 9.83 3.58 -17.11
CA GLU A 98 9.23 4.25 -18.28
C GLU A 98 9.35 3.40 -19.55
N ALA A 99 10.52 2.81 -19.80
CA ALA A 99 10.72 1.92 -20.94
C ALA A 99 9.83 0.66 -20.84
N ARG A 100 9.74 0.05 -19.65
CA ARG A 100 8.88 -1.12 -19.41
C ARG A 100 7.40 -0.80 -19.55
N GLU A 101 6.95 0.34 -19.06
CA GLU A 101 5.58 0.82 -19.21
C GLU A 101 5.23 1.06 -20.67
N ALA A 102 6.13 1.67 -21.45
CA ALA A 102 5.95 1.87 -22.87
C ALA A 102 5.82 0.53 -23.63
N ASP A 103 6.64 -0.46 -23.29
CA ASP A 103 6.55 -1.79 -23.89
C ASP A 103 5.26 -2.52 -23.51
N LEU A 104 4.86 -2.47 -22.24
CA LEU A 104 3.59 -3.04 -21.77
C LEU A 104 2.39 -2.39 -22.48
N LYS A 105 2.41 -1.06 -22.65
CA LYS A 105 1.34 -0.34 -23.36
C LYS A 105 1.24 -0.75 -24.83
N LYS A 106 2.37 -0.99 -25.51
CA LYS A 106 2.38 -1.51 -26.88
C LYS A 106 1.79 -2.92 -26.93
N GLN A 107 2.14 -3.79 -25.98
CA GLN A 107 1.61 -5.14 -25.91
C GLN A 107 0.11 -5.16 -25.62
N ASP A 108 -0.37 -4.37 -24.66
CA ASP A 108 -1.80 -4.24 -24.35
C ASP A 108 -2.58 -3.76 -25.58
N ALA A 109 -2.10 -2.72 -26.27
CA ALA A 109 -2.74 -2.25 -27.50
C ALA A 109 -2.77 -3.34 -28.59
N PHE A 110 -1.67 -4.05 -28.79
CA PHE A 110 -1.59 -5.15 -29.76
C PHE A 110 -2.59 -6.27 -29.45
N TYR A 111 -2.61 -6.75 -28.20
CA TYR A 111 -3.51 -7.84 -27.82
C TYR A 111 -4.97 -7.43 -27.82
N ARG A 112 -5.29 -6.19 -27.41
CA ARG A 112 -6.65 -5.66 -27.53
C ARG A 112 -7.12 -5.62 -28.97
N GLU A 113 -6.26 -5.20 -29.90
CA GLU A 113 -6.60 -5.20 -31.32
C GLU A 113 -6.82 -6.62 -31.86
N GLN A 114 -5.98 -7.59 -31.48
CA GLN A 114 -6.16 -8.98 -31.87
C GLN A 114 -7.48 -9.56 -31.34
N VAL A 115 -7.82 -9.29 -30.08
CA VAL A 115 -9.08 -9.72 -29.47
C VAL A 115 -10.26 -9.09 -30.22
N ALA A 116 -10.24 -7.78 -30.46
CA ALA A 116 -11.31 -7.09 -31.17
C ALA A 116 -11.52 -7.66 -32.59
N ARG A 117 -10.43 -7.93 -33.33
CA ARG A 117 -10.50 -8.56 -34.66
C ARG A 117 -11.09 -9.97 -34.61
N LEU A 118 -10.75 -10.76 -33.59
CA LEU A 118 -11.30 -12.10 -33.38
C LEU A 118 -12.78 -12.05 -33.04
N GLU A 119 -13.18 -11.14 -32.15
CA GLU A 119 -14.58 -10.91 -31.78
C GLU A 119 -15.42 -10.49 -32.98
N GLU A 120 -14.92 -9.55 -33.80
CA GLU A 120 -15.59 -9.10 -35.01
C GLU A 120 -15.76 -10.26 -36.01
N ARG A 121 -14.70 -11.02 -36.29
CA ARG A 121 -14.76 -12.17 -37.19
C ARG A 121 -15.72 -13.25 -36.68
N SER A 122 -15.70 -13.51 -35.38
CA SER A 122 -16.61 -14.45 -34.73
C SER A 122 -18.06 -14.00 -34.90
N ALA A 123 -18.37 -12.72 -34.62
CA ALA A 123 -19.72 -12.17 -34.79
C ALA A 123 -20.21 -12.25 -36.24
N GLN A 124 -19.35 -11.93 -37.21
CA GLN A 124 -19.67 -12.08 -38.64
C GLN A 124 -19.94 -13.53 -39.01
N PHE A 125 -19.10 -14.46 -38.54
CA PHE A 125 -19.29 -15.88 -38.78
C PHE A 125 -20.60 -16.40 -38.18
N TYR A 126 -20.93 -16.04 -36.94
CA TYR A 126 -22.19 -16.40 -36.30
C TYR A 126 -23.40 -15.85 -37.04
N LYS A 127 -23.35 -14.59 -37.47
CA LYS A 127 -24.42 -13.96 -38.25
C LYS A 127 -24.68 -14.71 -39.55
N VAL A 128 -23.65 -14.90 -40.38
CA VAL A 128 -23.77 -15.59 -41.68
C VAL A 128 -24.21 -17.03 -41.50
N THR A 129 -23.68 -17.74 -40.49
CA THR A 129 -24.07 -19.12 -40.19
C THR A 129 -25.54 -19.21 -39.81
N THR A 130 -26.01 -18.31 -38.96
CA THR A 130 -27.41 -18.25 -38.51
C THR A 130 -28.35 -17.92 -39.68
N GLU A 131 -28.00 -16.93 -40.49
CA GLU A 131 -28.77 -16.56 -41.70
C GLU A 131 -28.84 -17.72 -42.71
N ASN A 132 -27.72 -18.39 -42.97
CA ASN A 132 -27.69 -19.55 -43.87
C ASN A 132 -28.49 -20.73 -43.32
N TYR A 133 -28.41 -20.99 -42.01
CA TYR A 133 -29.18 -22.05 -41.36
C TYR A 133 -30.68 -21.79 -41.50
N HIS A 134 -31.15 -20.59 -41.15
CA HIS A 134 -32.56 -20.22 -41.28
C HIS A 134 -33.03 -20.30 -42.73
N LYS A 135 -32.25 -19.77 -43.67
CA LYS A 135 -32.57 -19.87 -45.10
C LYS A 135 -32.66 -21.32 -45.59
N ALA A 136 -31.75 -22.19 -45.16
CA ALA A 136 -31.80 -23.61 -45.48
C ALA A 136 -33.02 -24.29 -44.85
N ALA A 137 -33.34 -23.99 -43.60
CA ALA A 137 -34.52 -24.49 -42.90
C ALA A 137 -35.82 -24.07 -43.62
N ASP A 138 -35.93 -22.80 -44.02
CA ASP A 138 -37.08 -22.27 -44.76
C ASP A 138 -37.21 -22.92 -46.14
N GLN A 139 -36.10 -23.12 -46.86
CA GLN A 139 -36.11 -23.81 -48.15
C GLN A 139 -36.55 -25.26 -48.02
N VAL A 140 -36.08 -25.97 -47.00
CA VAL A 140 -36.54 -27.33 -46.70
C VAL A 140 -38.01 -27.33 -46.34
N ASN A 141 -38.46 -26.41 -45.47
CA ASN A 141 -39.86 -26.32 -45.07
C ASN A 141 -40.78 -25.95 -46.26
N ALA A 142 -40.32 -25.15 -47.21
CA ALA A 142 -41.06 -24.82 -48.42
C ALA A 142 -41.15 -26.01 -49.38
N LYS A 143 -40.04 -26.74 -49.61
CA LYS A 143 -40.01 -27.93 -50.48
C LYS A 143 -40.79 -29.10 -49.90
N PHE A 144 -40.72 -29.26 -48.58
CA PHE A 144 -41.33 -30.35 -47.83
C PHE A 144 -42.49 -29.84 -46.97
N ARG A 145 -43.24 -28.84 -47.45
CA ARG A 145 -44.51 -28.43 -46.81
C ARG A 145 -45.27 -29.72 -46.55
N ARG A 146 -45.45 -30.03 -45.26
CA ARG A 146 -46.13 -31.25 -44.84
C ARG A 146 -47.44 -31.27 -45.58
N TYR A 147 -47.66 -32.34 -46.34
CA TYR A 147 -48.91 -32.61 -47.05
C TYR A 147 -50.04 -32.13 -46.15
N GLU A 148 -50.81 -31.13 -46.59
CA GLU A 148 -52.05 -30.77 -45.92
C GLU A 148 -52.94 -32.00 -46.07
N LEU A 149 -52.89 -32.89 -45.08
CA LEU A 149 -53.76 -34.05 -44.99
C LEU A 149 -55.15 -33.48 -44.77
N TYR A 150 -55.85 -33.23 -45.87
CA TYR A 150 -57.25 -32.88 -45.81
C TYR A 150 -58.01 -34.13 -45.36
N PRO A 151 -58.58 -34.15 -44.14
CA PRO A 151 -59.32 -35.32 -43.68
C PRO A 151 -60.50 -35.55 -44.63
N VAL A 152 -60.49 -36.68 -45.33
CA VAL A 152 -61.57 -37.03 -46.24
C VAL A 152 -62.79 -37.42 -45.40
N CYS A 153 -63.97 -36.89 -45.77
CA CYS A 153 -65.22 -37.10 -45.05
C CYS A 153 -65.27 -36.49 -43.63
N ALA A 154 -64.45 -35.48 -43.32
CA ALA A 154 -64.34 -34.90 -41.98
C ALA A 154 -65.70 -34.41 -41.42
N ASP A 155 -66.51 -33.78 -42.27
CA ASP A 155 -67.82 -33.26 -41.87
C ASP A 155 -68.79 -34.40 -41.51
N LEU A 156 -68.82 -35.46 -42.33
CA LEU A 156 -69.61 -36.67 -42.05
C LEU A 156 -69.11 -37.40 -40.80
N GLN A 157 -67.80 -37.41 -40.57
CA GLN A 157 -67.20 -37.94 -39.34
C GLN A 157 -67.64 -37.12 -38.12
N GLY A 158 -67.70 -35.79 -38.22
CA GLY A 158 -68.24 -34.94 -37.16
C GLY A 158 -69.72 -35.22 -36.88
N GLN A 159 -70.53 -35.30 -37.94
CA GLN A 159 -71.98 -35.54 -37.85
C GLN A 159 -72.32 -36.90 -37.25
N ILE A 160 -71.61 -37.98 -37.63
CA ILE A 160 -71.88 -39.31 -37.09
C ILE A 160 -71.47 -39.41 -35.61
N LEU A 161 -70.35 -38.78 -35.22
CA LEU A 161 -69.92 -38.74 -33.83
C LEU A 161 -70.90 -37.96 -32.96
N ALA A 162 -71.39 -36.82 -33.46
CA ALA A 162 -72.44 -36.04 -32.79
C ALA A 162 -73.73 -36.87 -32.63
N CYS A 163 -74.19 -37.53 -33.69
CA CYS A 163 -75.39 -38.35 -33.65
C CYS A 163 -75.30 -39.49 -32.62
N TYR A 164 -74.17 -40.21 -32.57
CA TYR A 164 -74.00 -41.28 -31.59
C TYR A 164 -73.93 -40.77 -30.15
N LYS A 165 -73.34 -39.58 -29.95
CA LYS A 165 -73.33 -38.93 -28.64
C LYS A 165 -74.74 -38.57 -28.17
N ASP A 166 -75.60 -38.13 -29.08
CA ASP A 166 -76.97 -37.72 -28.76
C ASP A 166 -77.95 -38.92 -28.67
N ASN A 167 -77.59 -40.07 -29.26
CA ASN A 167 -78.42 -41.28 -29.34
C ASN A 167 -77.77 -42.51 -28.70
N VAL A 168 -77.24 -42.36 -27.47
CA VAL A 168 -76.58 -43.45 -26.73
C VAL A 168 -77.51 -44.65 -26.58
N GLY A 169 -77.04 -45.84 -26.96
CA GLY A 169 -77.81 -47.08 -26.90
C GLY A 169 -78.86 -47.25 -28.01
N LYS A 170 -79.08 -46.23 -28.86
CA LYS A 170 -80.01 -46.26 -30.01
C LYS A 170 -79.30 -45.92 -31.32
N THR A 171 -78.16 -46.55 -31.56
CA THR A 171 -77.25 -46.25 -32.68
C THR A 171 -77.89 -46.41 -34.06
N LEU A 172 -78.96 -47.21 -34.18
CA LEU A 172 -79.72 -47.37 -35.43
C LEU A 172 -80.36 -46.07 -35.93
N HIS A 173 -80.64 -45.08 -35.06
CA HIS A 173 -81.12 -43.76 -35.50
C HIS A 173 -80.09 -42.99 -36.33
N CYS A 174 -78.80 -43.31 -36.17
CA CYS A 174 -77.70 -42.71 -36.92
C CYS A 174 -77.33 -43.50 -38.19
N SER A 175 -78.08 -44.56 -38.52
CA SER A 175 -77.78 -45.48 -39.63
C SER A 175 -77.63 -44.79 -40.97
N ASN A 176 -78.44 -43.77 -41.26
CA ASN A 176 -78.35 -43.01 -42.51
C ASN A 176 -77.01 -42.23 -42.61
N ILE A 177 -76.62 -41.52 -41.54
CA ILE A 177 -75.35 -40.78 -41.49
C ILE A 177 -74.17 -41.76 -41.55
N ALA A 178 -74.29 -42.92 -40.90
CA ALA A 178 -73.30 -43.99 -40.95
C ALA A 178 -73.11 -44.54 -42.37
N ALA A 179 -74.21 -44.75 -43.11
CA ALA A 179 -74.16 -45.20 -44.49
C ALA A 179 -73.48 -44.16 -45.39
N GLN A 180 -73.82 -42.88 -45.23
CA GLN A 180 -73.20 -41.78 -45.99
C GLN A 180 -71.71 -41.63 -45.69
N TYR A 181 -71.31 -41.71 -44.41
CA TYR A 181 -69.89 -41.69 -44.03
C TYR A 181 -69.13 -42.86 -44.66
N LEU A 182 -69.69 -44.07 -44.59
CA LEU A 182 -69.07 -45.26 -45.17
C LEU A 182 -68.96 -45.16 -46.69
N GLN A 183 -69.99 -44.63 -47.37
CA GLN A 183 -69.97 -44.38 -48.80
C GLN A 183 -68.86 -43.39 -49.17
N CYS A 184 -68.78 -42.24 -48.48
CA CYS A 184 -67.73 -41.25 -48.71
C CYS A 184 -66.32 -41.85 -48.53
N VAL A 185 -66.10 -42.67 -47.49
CA VAL A 185 -64.82 -43.34 -47.26
C VAL A 185 -64.50 -44.34 -48.38
N ASN A 186 -65.48 -45.10 -48.85
CA ASN A 186 -65.30 -46.08 -49.91
C ASN A 186 -65.04 -45.41 -51.26
N ASP A 187 -65.76 -44.34 -51.58
CA ASP A 187 -65.55 -43.55 -52.80
C ASP A 187 -64.15 -42.93 -52.78
N ALA A 188 -63.71 -42.40 -51.64
CA ALA A 188 -62.36 -41.90 -51.47
C ALA A 188 -61.29 -42.98 -51.68
N LYS A 189 -61.50 -44.19 -51.13
CA LYS A 189 -60.62 -45.35 -51.34
C LYS A 189 -60.57 -45.76 -52.81
N GLN A 190 -61.72 -45.85 -53.49
CA GLN A 190 -61.77 -46.21 -54.90
C GLN A 190 -61.13 -45.15 -55.78
N ASN A 191 -61.36 -43.86 -55.50
CA ASN A 191 -60.74 -42.77 -56.25
C ASN A 191 -59.21 -42.79 -56.09
N LYS A 192 -58.69 -43.01 -54.88
CA LYS A 192 -57.24 -43.20 -54.63
C LYS A 192 -56.64 -44.38 -55.41
N LEU A 193 -57.39 -45.47 -55.58
CA LEU A 193 -56.94 -46.65 -56.35
C LEU A 193 -56.98 -46.43 -57.88
N ARG A 194 -57.87 -45.55 -58.37
CA ARG A 194 -58.02 -45.25 -59.81
C ARG A 194 -57.03 -44.18 -60.30
N THR A 195 -56.72 -43.18 -59.48
CA THR A 195 -55.79 -42.10 -59.83
C THR A 195 -54.37 -42.43 -59.40
N GLY A 196 -53.87 -43.63 -59.74
CA GLY A 196 -52.57 -44.17 -59.32
C GLY A 196 -51.53 -43.08 -59.05
N GLY A 197 -51.11 -42.99 -57.79
CA GLY A 197 -50.00 -42.14 -57.38
C GLY A 197 -48.70 -42.55 -58.04
#